data_AF-A0AAV1X225-F1
#
_entry.id   AF-A0AAV1X225-F1
#
_cell.length_a   1.000
_cell.length_b   1.000
_cell.length_c   1.000
_cell.angle_alpha   90.00
_cell.angle_beta   90.00
_cell.angle_gamma   90.00
#
_symmetry.space_group_name_H-M   'P 1'
#
loop_
_entity.id
_entity.type
_entity.pdbx_description
1 polymer ?
#
loop_
_entity_poly.entity_id
_entity_poly.type
_entity_poly.pdbx_seq_one_letter_code
_entity_poly.pdbx_strand_id
1 'polypeptide(L)'
;MYFHGARFSNYEAWLSDPTHIGPSAQIWRASGITSELQLYCTAIGALVFAALMLFAGWFHYHKAAPKLAWFQDVESMLNHHLAGLLGLGSLSWAGHQVINSNQSIRSHF
;
A
#
# COMPACT_ATOMS: atom_id res chain seq x y z
N MET A 1 -4.47 -4.21 9.99
CA MET A 1 -4.17 -5.45 9.21
C MET A 1 -2.68 -5.76 9.24
N TYR A 2 -1.79 -4.92 8.70
CA TYR A 2 -0.33 -5.14 8.70
C TYR A 2 0.30 -5.40 10.09
N PHE A 3 -0.01 -4.57 11.10
CA PHE A 3 0.52 -4.76 12.46
C PHE A 3 0.11 -6.11 13.08
N HIS A 4 -1.13 -6.57 12.83
CA HIS A 4 -1.58 -7.86 13.33
C HIS A 4 -0.88 -9.01 12.61
N GLY A 5 -0.66 -8.88 11.30
CA GLY A 5 0.21 -9.79 10.55
C GLY A 5 1.64 -9.84 11.11
N ALA A 6 2.19 -8.71 11.52
CA ALA A 6 3.55 -8.64 12.07
C ALA A 6 3.69 -9.18 13.51
N ARG A 7 2.63 -9.13 14.34
CA ARG A 7 2.71 -9.44 15.77
C ARG A 7 2.05 -10.74 16.18
N PHE A 8 0.98 -11.13 15.49
CA PHE A 8 0.05 -12.17 15.94
C PHE A 8 -0.18 -13.25 14.87
N SER A 9 0.60 -13.26 13.80
CA SER A 9 0.52 -14.28 12.75
C SER A 9 1.68 -15.27 12.82
N ASN A 10 1.60 -16.32 11.99
CA ASN A 10 2.67 -17.27 11.73
C ASN A 10 3.35 -17.01 10.37
N TYR A 11 3.48 -15.73 9.95
CA TYR A 11 3.84 -15.37 8.59
C TYR A 11 5.21 -15.89 8.12
N GLU A 12 6.26 -15.71 8.91
CA GLU A 12 7.60 -16.23 8.56
C GLU A 12 7.65 -17.76 8.57
N ALA A 13 6.98 -18.40 9.54
CA ALA A 13 6.86 -19.85 9.58
C ALA A 13 6.14 -20.38 8.33
N TRP A 14 5.02 -19.77 7.96
CA TRP A 14 4.28 -20.13 6.74
C TRP A 14 5.09 -19.88 5.46
N LEU A 15 5.88 -18.80 5.39
CA LEU A 15 6.77 -18.55 4.25
C LEU A 15 7.83 -19.65 4.07
N SER A 16 8.24 -20.30 5.16
CA SER A 16 9.23 -21.38 5.12
C SER A 16 8.68 -22.72 4.64
N ASP A 17 7.41 -23.04 4.92
CA ASP A 17 6.73 -24.26 4.45
C ASP A 17 5.21 -24.02 4.22
N PRO A 18 4.84 -23.39 3.10
CA PRO A 18 3.47 -22.99 2.83
C PRO A 18 2.55 -24.18 2.50
N THR A 19 3.11 -25.37 2.26
CA THR A 19 2.36 -26.58 1.93
C THR A 19 1.88 -27.34 3.16
N HIS A 20 2.62 -27.27 4.27
CA HIS A 20 2.29 -27.99 5.50
C HIS A 20 1.86 -27.06 6.64
N ILE A 21 2.20 -25.77 6.59
CA ILE A 21 1.75 -24.77 7.56
C ILE A 21 0.53 -24.05 6.99
N GLY A 22 -0.57 -24.03 7.74
CA GLY A 22 -1.79 -23.30 7.36
C GLY A 22 -1.63 -21.77 7.51
N PRO A 23 -2.25 -20.96 6.63
CA PRO A 23 -2.15 -19.51 6.73
C PRO A 23 -3.00 -18.95 7.88
N SER A 24 -2.43 -18.03 8.68
CA SER A 24 -3.16 -17.22 9.66
C SER A 24 -2.95 -15.72 9.35
N ALA A 25 -3.97 -15.04 8.84
CA ALA A 25 -3.98 -13.60 8.49
C ALA A 25 -2.97 -13.14 7.40
N GLN A 26 -3.03 -13.71 6.18
CA GLN A 26 -1.96 -13.55 5.17
C GLN A 26 -2.50 -13.22 3.76
N ILE A 27 -2.01 -12.12 3.16
CA ILE A 27 -2.14 -11.80 1.70
C ILE A 27 -0.85 -11.19 1.10
N TRP A 28 0.21 -11.08 1.90
CA TRP A 28 1.34 -10.17 1.68
C TRP A 28 2.49 -10.76 0.84
N ARG A 29 2.47 -12.08 0.57
CA ARG A 29 3.52 -12.76 -0.21
C ARG A 29 3.59 -12.24 -1.65
N ALA A 30 2.45 -11.94 -2.25
CA ALA A 30 2.38 -11.46 -3.64
C ALA A 30 2.98 -10.05 -3.84
N SER A 31 3.23 -9.31 -2.75
CA SER A 31 3.92 -8.03 -2.76
C SER A 31 5.41 -8.14 -2.38
N GLY A 32 5.98 -9.34 -2.34
CA GLY A 32 7.41 -9.54 -2.07
C GLY A 32 7.83 -9.26 -0.62
N ILE A 33 6.88 -9.27 0.32
CA ILE A 33 7.19 -9.14 1.75
C ILE A 33 7.69 -10.49 2.25
N THR A 34 8.80 -10.50 3.00
CA THR A 34 9.48 -11.73 3.44
C THR A 34 9.80 -11.76 4.93
N SER A 35 9.54 -10.67 5.67
CA SER A 35 9.78 -10.61 7.11
C SER A 35 8.70 -9.80 7.84
N GLU A 36 8.53 -10.10 9.12
CA GLU A 36 7.63 -9.36 10.02
C GLU A 36 8.07 -7.91 10.17
N LEU A 37 9.37 -7.62 10.12
CA LEU A 37 9.90 -6.25 10.18
C LEU A 37 9.32 -5.36 9.08
N GLN A 38 9.24 -5.86 7.84
CA GLN A 38 8.65 -5.12 6.72
C GLN A 38 7.16 -4.84 6.95
N LEU A 39 6.42 -5.77 7.57
CA LEU A 39 5.03 -5.57 7.97
C LEU A 39 4.90 -4.49 9.06
N TYR A 40 5.81 -4.44 10.03
CA TYR A 40 5.86 -3.37 11.03
C TYR A 40 6.15 -2.00 10.41
N CYS A 41 7.17 -1.91 9.54
CA CYS A 41 7.48 -0.66 8.84
C CYS A 41 6.28 -0.17 8.02
N THR A 42 5.60 -1.07 7.31
CA THR A 42 4.39 -0.76 6.54
C THR A 42 3.25 -0.28 7.45
N ALA A 43 3.07 -0.89 8.62
CA ALA A 43 2.06 -0.49 9.58
C ALA A 43 2.31 0.92 10.13
N ILE A 44 3.56 1.25 10.49
CA ILE A 44 3.93 2.58 10.97
C ILE A 44 3.76 3.61 9.85
N GLY A 45 4.22 3.30 8.64
CA GLY A 45 4.04 4.15 7.47
C GLY A 45 2.56 4.46 7.19
N ALA A 46 1.68 3.45 7.28
CA ALA A 46 0.25 3.62 7.13
C ALA A 46 -0.36 4.50 8.23
N LEU A 47 0.11 4.40 9.48
CA LEU A 47 -0.35 5.26 10.58
C LEU A 47 0.06 6.72 10.37
N VAL A 48 1.30 6.96 9.94
CA VAL A 48 1.77 8.31 9.58
C VAL A 48 0.95 8.87 8.42
N PHE A 49 0.70 8.07 7.38
CA PHE A 49 -0.13 8.49 6.26
C PHE A 49 -1.58 8.79 6.68
N ALA A 50 -2.16 8.00 7.58
CA ALA A 50 -3.48 8.29 8.15
C ALA A 50 -3.51 9.64 8.88
N ALA A 51 -2.49 9.94 9.69
CA ALA A 51 -2.37 11.24 10.35
C ALA A 51 -2.24 12.39 9.33
N LEU A 52 -1.47 12.20 8.25
CA LEU A 52 -1.35 13.17 7.16
C LEU A 52 -2.68 13.40 6.43
N MET A 53 -3.47 12.36 6.18
CA MET A 53 -4.78 12.49 5.54
C MET A 53 -5.78 13.24 6.41
N LEU A 54 -5.79 12.97 7.73
CA LEU A 54 -6.61 13.73 8.69
C LEU A 54 -6.18 15.21 8.73
N PHE A 55 -4.88 15.46 8.74
CA PHE A 55 -4.34 16.82 8.69
C PHE A 55 -4.72 17.53 7.37
N ALA A 56 -4.59 16.86 6.24
CA ALA A 56 -4.99 17.41 4.93
C ALA A 56 -6.47 17.79 4.91
N GLY A 57 -7.35 16.97 5.50
CA GLY A 57 -8.78 17.27 5.64
C GLY A 57 -9.03 18.51 6.51
N TRP A 58 -8.42 18.58 7.70
CA TRP A 58 -8.52 19.77 8.56
C TRP A 58 -7.99 21.03 7.85
N PHE A 59 -6.85 20.91 7.17
CA PHE A 59 -6.17 22.01 6.49
C PHE A 59 -6.99 22.55 5.32
N HIS A 60 -7.48 21.67 4.45
CA HIS A 60 -8.33 22.05 3.32
C HIS A 60 -9.74 22.49 3.72
N TYR A 61 -10.15 22.32 4.98
CA TYR A 61 -11.40 22.88 5.47
C TYR A 61 -11.20 24.24 6.18
N HIS A 62 -10.23 24.34 7.09
CA HIS A 62 -10.09 25.50 7.98
C HIS A 62 -9.05 26.53 7.54
N LYS A 63 -8.06 26.14 6.73
CA LYS A 63 -6.93 27.01 6.35
C LYS A 63 -6.90 27.32 4.86
N ALA A 64 -7.18 26.34 4.01
CA ALA A 64 -7.10 26.46 2.56
C ALA A 64 -8.33 25.85 1.88
N ALA A 65 -9.51 26.39 2.19
CA ALA A 65 -10.78 25.99 1.60
C ALA A 65 -10.81 26.26 0.08
N PRO A 66 -10.93 25.23 -0.77
CA PRO A 66 -11.02 25.44 -2.21
C PRO A 66 -12.31 26.15 -2.61
N LYS A 67 -12.27 26.93 -3.69
CA LYS A 67 -13.45 27.60 -4.25
C LYS A 67 -14.26 26.64 -5.11
N LEU A 68 -15.55 26.93 -5.33
CA LEU A 68 -16.45 26.10 -6.14
C LEU A 68 -15.90 25.80 -7.55
N ALA A 69 -15.27 26.78 -8.20
CA ALA A 69 -14.68 26.60 -9.53
C ALA A 69 -13.60 25.49 -9.57
N TRP A 70 -12.87 25.27 -8.47
CA TRP A 70 -11.89 24.18 -8.37
C TRP A 70 -12.57 22.80 -8.38
N PHE A 71 -13.72 22.67 -7.70
CA PHE A 71 -14.49 21.43 -7.67
C PHE A 71 -15.19 21.12 -9.01
N GLN A 72 -15.52 22.16 -9.78
CA GLN A 72 -16.24 22.04 -11.05
C GLN A 72 -15.33 21.89 -12.27
N ASP A 73 -14.00 21.96 -12.09
CA ASP A 73 -13.03 21.72 -13.16
C ASP A 73 -12.88 20.22 -13.45
N VAL A 74 -13.85 19.69 -14.21
CA VAL A 74 -13.96 18.26 -14.55
C VAL A 74 -12.84 17.80 -15.48
N GLU A 75 -12.29 18.68 -16.32
CA GLU A 75 -11.21 18.35 -17.23
C GLU A 75 -9.91 18.11 -16.46
N SER A 76 -9.55 19.04 -15.56
CA SER A 76 -8.39 18.89 -14.69
C SER A 76 -8.53 17.67 -13.77
N MET A 77 -9.72 17.48 -13.17
CA MET A 77 -10.01 16.31 -12.34
C MET A 77 -9.80 15.02 -13.12
N LEU A 78 -10.43 14.89 -14.29
CA LEU A 78 -10.36 13.65 -15.08
C LEU A 78 -8.93 13.36 -15.55
N ASN A 79 -8.21 14.37 -16.03
CA ASN A 79 -6.83 14.21 -16.49
C ASN A 79 -5.90 13.79 -15.34
N HIS A 80 -6.01 14.41 -14.16
CA HIS A 80 -5.24 14.02 -12.98
C HIS A 80 -5.58 12.62 -12.47
N HIS A 81 -6.86 12.20 -12.52
CA HIS A 81 -7.25 10.87 -12.06
C HIS A 81 -6.84 9.77 -13.04
N LEU A 82 -7.07 9.96 -14.35
CA LEU A 82 -6.74 8.95 -15.35
C LEU A 82 -5.23 8.84 -15.55
N ALA A 83 -4.56 9.94 -15.90
CA ALA A 83 -3.13 9.89 -16.21
C ALA A 83 -2.28 9.83 -14.93
N GLY A 84 -2.63 10.64 -13.92
CA GLY A 84 -1.92 10.70 -12.66
C GLY A 84 -2.21 9.50 -11.76
N LEU A 85 -3.40 9.47 -11.16
CA LEU A 85 -3.74 8.47 -10.13
C LEU A 85 -3.71 7.03 -10.67
N LEU A 86 -4.42 6.75 -11.75
CA LEU A 86 -4.51 5.41 -12.34
C LEU A 86 -3.27 5.06 -13.16
N GLY A 87 -2.83 5.98 -14.03
CA GLY A 87 -1.66 5.79 -14.90
C GLY A 87 -0.36 5.65 -14.10
N LEU A 88 0.05 6.67 -13.36
CA LEU A 88 1.29 6.61 -12.57
C LEU A 88 1.20 5.59 -11.43
N GLY A 89 0.00 5.37 -10.86
CA GLY A 89 -0.23 4.35 -9.85
C GLY A 89 0.02 2.94 -10.39
N SER A 90 -0.55 2.60 -11.53
CA SER A 90 -0.35 1.28 -12.17
C SER A 90 1.08 1.11 -12.68
N LEU A 91 1.71 2.16 -13.22
CA LEU A 91 3.11 2.13 -13.65
C LEU A 91 4.06 1.88 -12.48
N SER A 92 3.87 2.58 -11.36
CA SER A 92 4.68 2.41 -10.15
C SER A 92 4.51 1.00 -9.58
N TRP A 93 3.27 0.49 -9.55
CA TRP A 93 2.99 -0.88 -9.10
C TRP A 93 3.61 -1.92 -10.02
N ALA A 94 3.51 -1.77 -11.35
CA ALA A 94 4.14 -2.67 -12.31
C ALA A 94 5.66 -2.73 -12.12
N GLY A 95 6.32 -1.58 -11.93
CA GLY A 95 7.74 -1.51 -11.60
C GLY A 95 8.07 -2.28 -10.32
N HIS A 96 7.29 -2.06 -9.26
CA HIS A 96 7.43 -2.80 -8.00
C HIS A 96 7.27 -4.32 -8.19
N GLN A 97 6.28 -4.77 -8.98
CA GLN A 97 6.05 -6.20 -9.23
C GLN A 97 7.21 -6.84 -10.00
N VAL A 98 7.74 -6.16 -11.02
CA VAL A 98 8.85 -6.68 -11.83
C VAL A 98 10.13 -6.79 -11.01
N ILE A 99 10.41 -5.80 -10.16
CA ILE A 99 11.65 -5.74 -9.39
C ILE A 99 11.56 -6.62 -8.13
N ASN A 100 10.51 -6.51 -7.32
CA ASN A 100 10.45 -7.14 -6.00
C ASN A 100 9.65 -8.44 -6.01
N SER A 101 8.37 -8.36 -6.40
CA SER A 101 7.43 -9.46 -6.21
C SER A 101 7.75 -10.69 -7.08
N ASN A 102 8.08 -10.48 -8.36
CA ASN A 102 8.44 -11.56 -9.27
C ASN A 102 9.79 -12.19 -8.92
N GLN A 103 10.73 -11.43 -8.36
CA GLN A 103 11.99 -11.98 -7.85
C GLN A 103 11.74 -12.89 -6.64
N SER A 104 10.93 -12.42 -5.68
CA SER A 104 10.56 -13.19 -4.49
C SER A 104 9.78 -14.47 -4.83
N ILE A 105 8.93 -14.46 -5.85
CA ILE A 105 8.20 -15.66 -6.28
C ILE A 105 9.12 -16.65 -7.01
N ARG A 106 10.08 -16.16 -7.80
CA ARG A 106 10.98 -17.00 -8.61
C ARG A 106 12.14 -17.61 -7.83
N SER A 107 12.59 -17.02 -6.73
CA SER A 107 13.72 -17.54 -5.94
C SER A 107 13.44 -18.85 -5.19
N HIS A 108 12.21 -19.37 -5.28
CA HIS A 108 11.77 -20.60 -4.61
C HIS A 108 11.31 -21.69 -5.60
N PHE A 109 11.69 -21.58 -6.88
CA PHE A 109 11.62 -22.63 -7.90
C PHE A 109 13.04 -22.98 -8.37
#